data_AF-A0AB38S7D2-F1
#
_entry.id   AF-A0AB38S7D2-F1
#
_cell.length_a   1.000
_cell.length_b   1.000
_cell.length_c   1.000
_cell.angle_alpha   90.00
_cell.angle_beta   90.00
_cell.angle_gamma   90.00
#
_symmetry.space_group_name_H-M   'P 1'
#
loop_
_entity.id
_entity.type
_entity.pdbx_description
1 polymer ?
#
loop_
_entity_poly.entity_id
_entity_poly.type
_entity_poly.pdbx_seq_one_letter_code
_entity_poly.pdbx_strand_id
1 'polypeptide(L)' 'MMIFNIPALELFPGLMSEFHRGIRERGSELYELLQGDPSNTTRLKLDFLERLLERVEENRVAPEI' A
#
# COMPACT_ATOMS: atom_id res chain seq x y z
N MET A 1 -14.26 -0.38 -4.87
CA MET A 1 -15.46 0.42 -4.53
C MET A 1 -15.92 1.11 -5.80
N MET A 2 -17.22 1.04 -6.12
CA MET A 2 -17.80 1.65 -7.32
C MET A 2 -18.47 2.98 -6.93
N ILE A 3 -18.20 4.05 -7.67
CA ILE A 3 -18.82 5.37 -7.49
C ILE A 3 -19.43 5.74 -8.85
N PHE A 4 -20.72 6.11 -8.89
CA PHE A 4 -21.44 6.36 -10.15
C PHE A 4 -21.32 5.24 -11.19
N ASN A 5 -21.29 3.98 -10.74
CA ASN A 5 -21.10 2.81 -11.59
C ASN A 5 -19.76 2.75 -12.33
N ILE A 6 -18.78 3.56 -11.93
CA ILE A 6 -17.41 3.58 -12.44
C ILE A 6 -16.47 3.18 -11.27
N PRO A 7 -15.42 2.39 -11.52
CA PRO A 7 -14.40 2.10 -10.51
C PRO A 7 -13.81 3.40 -9.95
N ALA A 8 -13.72 3.52 -8.63
CA ALA A 8 -13.15 4.73 -8.01
C ALA A 8 -11.71 5.04 -8.48
N LEU A 9 -10.98 4.01 -8.93
CA LEU A 9 -9.67 4.13 -9.55
C LEU A 9 -9.68 4.91 -10.88
N GLU A 10 -10.74 4.75 -11.68
CA GLU A 10 -10.89 5.44 -12.97
C GLU A 10 -11.38 6.87 -12.80
N LEU A 11 -12.16 7.14 -11.75
CA LEU A 11 -12.68 8.49 -11.48
C LEU A 11 -11.63 9.43 -10.90
N PHE A 12 -10.67 8.90 -10.14
CA PHE A 12 -9.70 9.72 -9.42
C PHE A 12 -8.27 9.18 -9.57
N PRO A 13 -7.74 9.06 -10.80
CA PRO A 13 -6.44 8.43 -11.05
C PRO A 13 -5.29 9.18 -10.37
N GLY A 14 -5.34 10.52 -10.36
CA GLY A 14 -4.36 11.36 -9.65
C GLY A 14 -4.41 11.14 -8.13
N LEU A 15 -5.61 11.18 -7.54
CA LEU A 15 -5.80 10.98 -6.10
C LEU A 15 -5.34 9.60 -5.65
N MET A 16 -5.62 8.55 -6.43
CA MET A 16 -5.17 7.19 -6.11
C MET A 16 -3.65 7.06 -6.23
N SER A 17 -3.03 7.73 -7.21
CA SER A 17 -1.57 7.78 -7.35
C SER A 17 -0.90 8.45 -6.13
N GLU A 18 -1.43 9.60 -5.69
CA GLU A 18 -0.92 10.30 -4.51
C GLU A 18 -1.14 9.50 -3.22
N PHE A 19 -2.30 8.86 -3.09
CA PHE A 19 -2.63 7.99 -1.97
C PHE A 19 -1.69 6.78 -1.89
N HIS A 20 -1.45 6.08 -2.99
CA HIS A 20 -0.50 4.97 -3.04
C HIS A 20 0.94 5.41 -2.74
N ARG A 21 1.35 6.59 -3.24
CA ARG A 21 2.66 7.17 -2.92
C ARG A 21 2.80 7.43 -1.42
N GLY A 22 1.82 8.06 -0.79
CA GLY A 22 1.85 8.33 0.66
C GLY A 22 1.84 7.05 1.51
N ILE A 23 1.08 6.03 1.10
CA ILE A 23 1.12 4.71 1.77
C ILE A 23 2.51 4.09 1.66
N ARG A 24 3.13 4.13 0.47
CA ARG A 24 4.45 3.56 0.24
C ARG A 24 5.52 4.25 1.09
N GLU A 25 5.58 5.58 1.06
CA GLU A 25 6.52 6.39 1.84
C GLU A 25 6.38 6.10 3.34
N ARG A 26 5.15 6.13 3.85
CA ARG A 26 4.89 5.87 5.27
C ARG A 26 5.17 4.43 5.67
N GLY A 27 4.93 3.47 4.77
CA GLY A 27 5.30 2.08 4.94
C GLY A 27 6.81 1.91 5.08
N SER A 28 7.58 2.47 4.15
CA SER A 28 9.05 2.43 4.19
C SER A 28 9.62 3.03 5.48
N GLU A 29 9.12 4.18 5.92
CA GLU A 29 9.54 4.79 7.19
C GLU A 29 9.26 3.88 8.40
N LEU A 30 8.08 3.25 8.44
CA LEU A 30 7.72 2.33 9.51
C LEU A 30 8.57 1.06 9.49
N TYR A 31 8.89 0.55 8.30
CA TYR A 31 9.77 -0.60 8.13
C TYR A 31 11.17 -0.31 8.66
N GLU A 32 11.76 0.84 8.30
CA GLU A 32 13.07 1.28 8.79
C GLU A 32 13.08 1.47 10.31
N LEU A 33 12.02 2.07 10.88
CA LEU A 33 11.90 2.25 12.34
C LEU A 33 11.76 0.94 13.12
N LEU A 34 11.19 -0.08 12.50
CA LEU A 34 10.97 -1.40 13.11
C LEU A 34 12.17 -2.33 12.92
N GLN A 35 13.10 -2.04 11.99
CA GLN A 35 14.33 -2.80 11.85
C GLN A 35 15.20 -2.68 13.11
N GLY A 36 15.58 -3.83 13.68
CA GLY A 36 16.49 -3.91 14.83
C GLY A 36 15.82 -4.18 16.18
N ASP A 37 14.48 -4.18 16.26
CA ASP A 37 13.76 -4.64 17.45
C ASP A 37 13.47 -6.15 17.38
N PRO A 38 14.04 -6.98 18.27
CA PRO A 38 13.87 -8.44 18.27
C PRO A 38 12.49 -8.91 18.77
N SER A 39 11.58 -8.00 19.11
CA SER A 39 10.22 -8.32 19.56
C SER A 39 9.41 -9.08 18.49
N ASN A 40 8.74 -10.16 18.90
CA ASN A 40 7.80 -10.90 18.04
C ASN A 40 6.65 -10.02 17.52
N THR A 41 6.25 -9.00 18.29
CA THR A 41 5.24 -8.01 17.88
C THR A 41 5.74 -7.14 16.74
N THR A 42 7.04 -6.85 16.71
CA THR A 42 7.68 -6.05 15.65
C THR A 42 7.76 -6.87 14.35
N ARG A 43 8.09 -8.16 14.42
CA ARG A 43 7.98 -9.09 13.28
C ARG A 43 6.58 -9.14 12.66
N LEU A 44 5.53 -9.30 13.47
CA LEU A 44 4.15 -9.33 12.97
C LEU A 44 3.74 -8.01 12.28
N LYS A 45 4.25 -6.88 12.76
CA LYS A 45 4.02 -5.57 12.13
C LYS A 45 4.75 -5.45 10.80
N LEU A 46 5.98 -5.96 10.71
CA LEU A 46 6.77 -6.01 9.47
C LEU A 46 6.08 -6.90 8.43
N ASP A 47 5.66 -8.12 8.80
CA ASP A 47 4.94 -9.04 7.90
C ASP A 47 3.63 -8.44 7.35
N PHE A 48 2.88 -7.72 8.20
CA PHE A 48 1.67 -7.02 7.77
C PHE A 48 2.00 -5.92 6.76
N LEU A 49 3.08 -5.18 7.00
CA LEU A 49 3.48 -4.05 6.18
C LEU A 49 4.02 -4.49 4.81
N GLU A 50 4.79 -5.58 4.77
CA GLU A 50 5.24 -6.23 3.52
C GLU A 50 4.05 -6.67 2.66
N ARG A 51 3.09 -7.39 3.24
CA ARG A 51 1.87 -7.80 2.53
C ARG A 51 1.04 -6.63 2.01
N LEU A 52 1.02 -5.53 2.75
CA LEU A 52 0.31 -4.31 2.35
C LEU A 52 1.00 -3.64 1.15
N LEU A 53 2.33 -3.60 1.15
CA LEU A 53 3.12 -3.09 0.02
C LEU A 53 2.97 -3.98 -1.22
N GLU A 54 3.07 -5.31 -1.08
CA GLU A 54 2.85 -6.27 -2.16
C GLU A 54 1.48 -6.06 -2.83
N ARG A 55 0.42 -5.94 -2.03
CA ARG A 55 -0.93 -5.68 -2.56
C ARG A 55 -1.03 -4.35 -3.31
N VAL A 56 -0.32 -3.31 -2.88
CA VAL A 56 -0.29 -2.03 -3.60
C VAL A 56 0.47 -2.15 -4.93
N GLU A 57 1.51 -2.98 -4.99
CA GLU A 57 2.25 -3.23 -6.23
C GLU A 57 1.46 -4.10 -7.22
N GLU A 58 0.80 -5.16 -6.74
CA GLU A 58 -0.07 -6.01 -7.57
C GLU A 58 -1.19 -5.22 -8.26
N ASN A 59 -1.78 -4.24 -7.56
CA ASN A 59 -2.78 -3.33 -8.12
C ASN A 59 -2.23 -2.33 -9.16
N ARG A 60 -0.91 -2.18 -9.29
CA ARG A 60 -0.29 -1.42 -10.40
C ARG A 60 -0.04 -2.27 -11.65
N VAL A 61 0.01 -3.59 -11.52
CA VAL A 61 0.37 -4.52 -12.61
C VAL A 61 -0.86 -5.13 -13.29
N ALA A 62 -2.04 -5.10 -12.66
CA ALA A 62 -3.29 -5.47 -13.32
C ALA A 62 -3.59 -4.49 -14.48
N PRO A 63 -3.54 -4.95 -15.74
CA PRO A 63 -3.71 -4.09 -16.89
C PRO A 63 -5.17 -3.72 -17.09
N GLU A 64 -5.36 -2.52 -17.63
CA GLU A 64 -6.58 -2.05 -18.30
C GLU A 64 -7.21 -3.18 -19.13
N ILE A 65 -8.46 -3.55 -18.83
CA ILE A 65 -9.36 -4.27 -19.72
C ILE A 65 -10.66 -3.48 -19.78
#